data_AF-A0A7K5KMI3-F1
#
_entry.id   AF-A0A7K5KMI3-F1
#
_cell.length_a   1.000
_cell.length_b   1.000
_cell.length_c   1.000
_cell.angle_alpha   90.00
_cell.angle_beta   90.00
_cell.angle_gamma   90.00
#
_symmetry.space_group_name_H-M   'P 1'
#
loop_
_entity.id
_entity.type
_entity.pdbx_description
1 polymer ?
#
loop_
_entity_poly.entity_id
_entity_poly.type
_entity_poly.pdbx_seq_one_letter_code
_entity_poly.pdbx_strand_id
1 'polypeptide(L)' 'GGQFKREVMVDGQSHLLLIREEAGAPDAQFANWVDAVILVFSLESESSFEEVTQLYELLGGLRGAGDVALALVGTQ' A
#
# COMPACT_ATOMS: atom_id res chain seq x y z
N GLY A 1 2.69 12.46 -0.30
CA GLY A 1 1.47 12.20 0.49
C GLY A 1 1.70 12.51 1.95
N GLY A 2 0.71 12.21 2.77
CA GLY A 2 0.80 12.37 4.22
C GLY A 2 1.55 11.22 4.92
N GLN A 3 2.05 11.51 6.12
CA GLN A 3 2.51 10.52 7.08
C GLN A 3 1.65 10.64 8.34
N PHE A 4 1.09 9.53 8.77
CA PHE A 4 0.17 9.46 9.90
C PHE A 4 0.59 8.33 10.83
N LYS A 5 0.19 8.45 12.10
CA LYS A 5 0.37 7.39 13.08
C LYS A 5 -0.89 7.27 13.92
N ARG A 6 -1.26 6.04 14.25
CA ARG A 6 -2.44 5.76 15.08
C ARG A 6 -2.18 4.55 15.96
N GLU A 7 -2.52 4.68 17.22
CA GLU A 7 -2.56 3.52 18.12
C GLU A 7 -3.80 2.67 17.82
N VAL A 8 -3.60 1.37 17.65
CA VAL A 8 -4.65 0.39 17.32
C VAL A 8 -4.53 -0.84 18.20
N MET A 9 -5.66 -1.47 18.49
CA MET A 9 -5.71 -2.75 19.21
C MET A 9 -5.86 -3.89 18.20
N VAL A 10 -4.92 -4.82 18.20
CA VAL A 10 -4.95 -6.05 17.39
C VAL A 10 -4.75 -7.22 18.35
N ASP A 11 -5.68 -8.18 18.35
CA ASP A 11 -5.67 -9.36 19.22
C ASP A 11 -5.41 -9.06 20.72
N GLY A 12 -5.98 -7.95 21.21
CA GLY A 12 -5.86 -7.53 22.60
C GLY A 12 -4.52 -6.86 22.94
N GLN A 13 -3.65 -6.62 21.96
CA GLN A 13 -2.37 -5.92 22.13
C GLN A 13 -2.39 -4.56 21.41
N SER A 14 -1.82 -3.54 22.05
CA SER A 14 -1.66 -2.21 21.45
C SER A 14 -0.48 -2.19 20.47
N HIS A 15 -0.72 -1.61 19.30
CA HIS A 15 0.25 -1.45 18.22
C HIS A 15 0.22 -0.01 17.71
N LEU A 16 1.37 0.49 17.26
CA LEU A 16 1.45 1.78 16.56
C LEU A 16 1.42 1.55 15.05
N LEU A 17 0.28 1.84 14.43
CA LEU A 17 0.14 1.79 12.97
C LEU A 17 0.75 3.05 12.36
N LEU A 18 1.76 2.89 11.52
CA LEU A 18 2.35 3.94 10.71
C LEU A 18 1.74 3.89 9.30
N ILE A 19 1.20 5.01 8.83
CA ILE A 19 0.57 5.12 7.52
C ILE A 19 1.35 6.15 6.73
N ARG A 20 1.77 5.78 5.51
CA ARG A 20 2.47 6.65 4.59
C ARG A 20 1.77 6.58 3.24
N GLU A 21 1.44 7.74 2.70
CA GLU A 21 0.84 7.87 1.38
C GLU A 21 1.90 8.27 0.37
N GLU A 22 2.04 7.45 -0.68
CA GLU A 22 2.91 7.71 -1.82
C GLU A 22 2.12 8.28 -2.98
N ALA A 23 2.67 9.32 -3.62
CA ALA A 23 2.03 10.02 -4.74
C ALA A 23 2.60 9.58 -6.11
N GLY A 24 3.31 8.45 -6.17
CA GLY A 24 3.98 7.98 -7.37
C GLY A 24 4.39 6.51 -7.29
N ALA A 25 5.22 6.09 -8.25
CA ALA A 25 5.75 4.74 -8.30
C ALA A 25 6.54 4.39 -7.03
N PRO A 26 6.41 3.15 -6.51
CA PRO A 26 7.21 2.72 -5.38
C PRO A 26 8.69 2.73 -5.75
N ASP A 27 9.54 3.15 -4.82
CA ASP A 27 10.99 3.03 -4.91
C ASP A 27 11.52 1.98 -3.92
N ALA A 28 12.82 1.70 -3.99
CA ALA A 28 13.45 0.72 -3.11
C ALA A 28 13.38 1.14 -1.63
N GLN A 29 13.32 2.44 -1.33
CA GLN A 29 13.20 2.91 0.06
C GLN A 29 11.81 2.59 0.61
N PHE A 30 10.77 2.91 -0.15
CA PHE A 30 9.38 2.59 0.21
C PHE A 30 9.18 1.08 0.35
N ALA A 31 9.62 0.29 -0.64
CA ALA A 31 9.45 -1.16 -0.64
C ALA A 31 10.11 -1.85 0.57
N ASN A 32 11.24 -1.32 1.05
CA ASN A 32 11.93 -1.81 2.24
C ASN A 32 11.33 -1.28 3.57
N TRP A 33 10.56 -0.20 3.53
CA TRP A 33 9.95 0.40 4.71
C TRP A 33 8.60 -0.23 5.08
N VAL A 34 7.82 -0.66 4.09
CA VAL A 34 6.45 -1.15 4.30
C VAL A 34 6.41 -2.58 4.83
N ASP A 35 5.52 -2.87 5.78
CA ASP A 35 5.12 -4.25 6.10
C ASP A 35 3.90 -4.68 5.25
N ALA A 36 3.07 -3.72 4.85
CA ALA A 36 1.88 -3.91 4.06
C ALA A 36 1.61 -2.72 3.12
N VAL A 37 0.92 -2.98 2.01
CA VAL A 37 0.50 -1.97 1.03
C VAL A 37 -0.99 -2.08 0.74
N ILE A 38 -1.67 -0.92 0.71
CA ILE A 38 -3.05 -0.79 0.25
C ILE A 38 -3.02 -0.07 -1.10
N LEU A 39 -3.41 -0.78 -2.16
CA LEU A 39 -3.60 -0.21 -3.49
C LEU A 39 -5.05 0.23 -3.64
N VAL A 40 -5.27 1.49 -4.02
CA VAL A 40 -6.60 2.09 -4.09
C VAL A 40 -6.89 2.55 -5.51
N PHE A 41 -8.06 2.17 -6.05
CA PHE A 41 -8.53 2.58 -7.37
C PHE A 41 -10.00 2.99 -7.30
N SER A 42 -10.48 3.73 -8.29
CA SER A 42 -11.89 4.11 -8.41
C SER A 42 -12.66 3.09 -9.28
N LEU A 43 -13.82 2.67 -8.79
CA LEU A 43 -14.75 1.80 -9.55
C LEU A 43 -15.35 2.50 -10.78
N GLU A 44 -15.24 3.83 -10.84
CA GLU A 44 -15.73 4.65 -11.95
C GLU A 44 -14.62 4.96 -12.99
N SER A 45 -13.40 4.48 -12.78
CA SER A 45 -12.24 4.77 -13.62
C SER A 45 -11.41 3.51 -13.90
N GLU A 46 -11.55 2.96 -15.11
CA GLU A 46 -10.72 1.85 -15.59
C GLU A 46 -9.23 2.21 -15.59
N SER A 47 -8.87 3.44 -15.96
CA SER A 47 -7.48 3.90 -15.93
C SER A 47 -6.87 3.85 -14.52
N SER A 48 -7.65 4.12 -13.47
CA SER A 48 -7.14 3.99 -12.10
C SER A 48 -6.85 2.52 -11.72
N PHE A 49 -7.59 1.57 -12.29
CA PHE A 49 -7.34 0.14 -12.10
C PHE A 49 -6.07 -0.31 -12.86
N GLU A 50 -5.85 0.21 -14.06
CA GLU A 50 -4.61 -0.01 -14.81
C GLU A 50 -3.39 0.55 -14.05
N GLU A 51 -3.52 1.74 -13.46
CA GLU A 51 -2.47 2.36 -12.64
C GLU A 51 -2.10 1.50 -11.43
N VAL A 52 -3.06 1.03 -10.64
CA VAL A 52 -2.73 0.14 -9.50
C VAL A 52 -2.15 -1.20 -9.93
N THR A 53 -2.49 -1.70 -11.12
CA THR A 53 -1.88 -2.90 -11.69
C THR A 53 -0.40 -2.67 -11.99
N GLN A 54 -0.05 -1.52 -12.60
CA GLN A 54 1.35 -1.15 -12.85
C GLN A 54 2.13 -0.96 -11.54
N LEU A 55 1.52 -0.33 -10.53
CA LEU A 55 2.15 -0.15 -9.21
C LEU A 55 2.43 -1.50 -8.53
N TYR A 56 1.53 -2.47 -8.66
CA TYR A 56 1.74 -3.83 -8.15
C TYR A 56 2.93 -4.51 -8.81
N GLU A 57 3.06 -4.43 -10.13
CA GLU A 57 4.19 -5.00 -10.88
C GLU A 57 5.53 -4.36 -10.47
N LEU A 58 5.57 -3.03 -10.35
CA LEU A 58 6.76 -2.30 -9.91
C LEU A 58 7.18 -2.70 -8.49
N LEU A 59 6.22 -2.82 -7.57
CA LEU A 59 6.49 -3.26 -6.20
C LEU A 59 7.03 -4.70 -6.19
N GLY A 60 6.46 -5.59 -7.01
CA GLY A 60 6.93 -6.98 -7.16
C GLY A 60 8.35 -7.09 -7.74
N GLY A 61 8.79 -6.10 -8.51
CA GLY A 61 10.17 -5.99 -8.99
C GLY A 61 11.17 -5.53 -7.91
N LEU A 62 10.70 -4.82 -6.88
CA LEU A 62 11.51 -4.31 -5.78
C LEU A 62 11.56 -5.27 -4.57
N ARG A 63 10.51 -6.08 -4.39
CA ARG A 63 10.36 -6.99 -3.25
C ARG A 63 9.54 -8.22 -3.63
N GLY A 64 9.88 -9.38 -3.08
CA GLY A 64 9.20 -10.64 -3.38
C GLY A 64 7.72 -10.59 -3.01
N ALA A 65 6.86 -11.19 -3.84
CA ALA A 65 5.40 -11.18 -3.68
C ALA A 65 4.89 -11.81 -2.37
N GLY A 66 5.73 -12.55 -1.63
CA GLY A 66 5.40 -13.14 -0.33
C GLY A 66 5.85 -12.33 0.88
N ASP A 67 6.60 -11.24 0.68
CA ASP A 67 7.23 -10.51 1.77
C ASP A 67 6.38 -9.31 2.25
N VAL A 68 5.37 -8.90 1.47
CA VAL A 68 4.52 -7.72 1.75
C VAL A 68 3.06 -8.16 1.77
N ALA A 69 2.35 -7.85 2.85
CA ALA A 69 0.90 -8.04 2.87
C ALA A 69 0.20 -7.01 1.96
N LEU A 70 -0.73 -7.44 1.12
CA LEU A 70 -1.37 -6.57 0.14
C LEU A 70 -2.90 -6.57 0.27
N ALA A 71 -3.49 -5.39 0.18
CA ALA A 71 -4.92 -5.20 0.00
C ALA A 71 -5.19 -4.34 -1.24
N LEU A 72 -6.23 -4.69 -2.00
CA LEU A 72 -6.71 -3.93 -3.14
C LEU A 72 -8.11 -3.39 -2.79
N VAL A 73 -8.29 -2.08 -2.90
CA VAL A 73 -9.51 -1.38 -2.48
C VAL A 73 -10.07 -0.57 -3.65
N GLY A 74 -11.27 -0.93 -4.10
CA GLY A 74 -12.05 -0.13 -5.03
C GLY A 74 -12.95 0.85 -4.26
N THR A 75 -12.84 2.14 -4.56
CA THR A 75 -13.69 3.19 -3.98
C THR A 75 -14.77 3.63 -4.98
N GLN A 76 -15.95 3.98 -4.46
CA GLN A 76 -17.02 4.62 -5.24
C GLN A 76 -16.68 6.08 -5.50
#